data_AF-A0A429I439-F1
#
_entry.id   AF-A0A429I439-F1
#
_cell.length_a   1.000
_cell.length_b   1.000
_cell.length_c   1.000
_cell.angle_alpha   90.00
_cell.angle_beta   90.00
_cell.angle_gamma   90.00
#
_symmetry.space_group_name_H-M   'P 1'
#
loop_
_entity.id
_entity.type
_entity.pdbx_description
1 polymer ?
#
loop_
_entity_poly.entity_id
_entity_poly.type
_entity_poly.pdbx_seq_one_letter_code
_entity_poly.pdbx_strand_id
1 'polypeptide(L)'
;MADQYAQSRENQRPTEIPAIRWDEPPEGPVLVLLDQTRLPAEEVELVCTDAPALVEAIRTLAVRGAPLLGIAGAYGVALAAARGFDVDEAAASLASARPTAVNLSYGARRAQAAHLAVLRGGGDQKQAADAALAAARALHEEDAQASARMATHGLALLDELLPGGNHRILTHCNTGALVSGGEGTAFAVALAAHRAGRLRRLWVDETRPLLQGARLTAYEAARSGMAYTLLTDNAAGSLFSAGEVDAVLI
;
A
#
# COMPACT_ATOMS: atom_id res chain seq x y z
N MET A 1 27.45 -18.60 10.31
CA MET A 1 28.20 -18.43 9.05
C MET A 1 27.77 -19.53 8.09
N ALA A 2 26.96 -19.18 7.10
CA ALA A 2 26.81 -19.92 5.86
C ALA A 2 26.35 -18.88 4.82
N ASP A 3 27.33 -18.26 4.17
CA ASP A 3 27.14 -17.45 2.97
C ASP A 3 26.60 -18.36 1.85
N GLN A 4 25.47 -17.99 1.27
CA GLN A 4 25.07 -18.45 -0.06
C GLN A 4 24.68 -17.24 -0.90
N TYR A 5 25.69 -16.47 -1.30
CA TYR A 5 25.61 -15.67 -2.51
C TYR A 5 25.97 -16.55 -3.70
N ALA A 6 24.97 -16.95 -4.47
CA ALA A 6 25.14 -17.35 -5.86
C ALA A 6 24.00 -16.71 -6.66
N GLN A 7 24.31 -15.59 -7.32
CA GLN A 7 23.42 -14.93 -8.26
C GLN A 7 23.17 -15.83 -9.47
N SER A 8 21.92 -16.24 -9.69
CA SER A 8 21.43 -16.63 -11.00
C SER A 8 20.69 -15.45 -11.62
N ARG A 9 21.34 -14.78 -12.58
CA ARG A 9 20.71 -13.80 -13.47
C ARG A 9 19.81 -14.53 -14.46
N GLU A 10 18.59 -14.87 -14.07
CA GLU A 10 17.59 -15.40 -15.00
C GLU A 10 16.19 -15.35 -14.35
N ASN A 11 15.53 -14.20 -14.49
CA ASN A 11 14.10 -14.06 -14.77
C ASN A 11 13.71 -12.58 -14.59
N GLN A 12 13.69 -11.83 -15.69
CA GLN A 12 12.79 -10.68 -15.79
C GLN A 12 11.36 -11.24 -15.77
N ARG A 13 10.82 -11.46 -14.57
CA ARG A 13 9.41 -11.83 -14.38
C ARG A 13 8.54 -10.61 -14.66
N PRO A 14 7.32 -10.79 -15.21
CA PRO A 14 6.46 -9.69 -15.60
C PRO A 14 6.02 -8.85 -14.38
N THR A 15 5.98 -7.53 -14.60
CA THR A 15 5.09 -6.51 -14.00
C THR A 15 4.41 -6.85 -12.68
N GLU A 16 4.81 -6.14 -11.61
CA GLU A 16 4.17 -6.13 -10.29
C GLU A 16 2.64 -6.19 -10.39
N ILE A 17 2.01 -7.17 -9.74
CA ILE A 17 0.56 -7.14 -9.52
C ILE A 17 0.28 -5.98 -8.56
N PRO A 18 -0.41 -4.92 -9.00
CA PRO A 18 -0.67 -3.77 -8.14
C PRO A 18 -1.62 -4.17 -7.02
N ALA A 19 -1.49 -3.52 -5.86
CA ALA A 19 -2.38 -3.79 -4.72
C ALA A 19 -3.86 -3.45 -5.03
N ILE A 20 -4.08 -2.48 -5.93
CA ILE A 20 -5.39 -2.02 -6.38
C ILE A 20 -5.30 -1.53 -7.84
N ARG A 21 -6.29 -1.86 -8.67
CA ARG A 21 -6.42 -1.31 -10.03
C ARG A 21 -7.88 -1.22 -10.46
N TRP A 22 -8.20 -0.17 -11.22
CA TRP A 22 -9.47 -0.05 -11.93
C TRP A 22 -9.39 -0.81 -13.25
N ASP A 23 -10.43 -1.55 -13.59
CA ASP A 23 -10.51 -2.32 -14.83
C ASP A 23 -11.89 -2.16 -15.47
N GLU A 24 -11.97 -2.34 -16.79
CA GLU A 24 -13.18 -2.10 -17.59
C GLU A 24 -13.47 -3.29 -18.51
N PRO A 25 -13.85 -4.45 -17.93
CA PRO A 25 -14.30 -5.60 -18.74
C PRO A 25 -15.65 -5.29 -19.42
N PRO A 26 -16.08 -6.12 -20.41
CA PRO A 26 -17.32 -5.90 -21.16
C PRO A 26 -18.58 -5.76 -20.31
N GLU A 27 -18.60 -6.36 -19.11
CA GLU A 27 -19.72 -6.32 -18.15
C GLU A 27 -19.77 -5.01 -17.33
N GLY A 28 -18.85 -4.09 -17.57
CA GLY A 28 -18.73 -2.79 -16.90
C GLY A 28 -17.56 -2.73 -15.91
N PRO A 29 -17.28 -1.53 -15.37
CA PRO A 29 -16.10 -1.30 -14.56
C PRO A 29 -16.09 -2.15 -13.29
N VAL A 30 -14.88 -2.55 -12.88
CA VAL A 30 -14.61 -3.27 -11.64
C VAL A 30 -13.38 -2.71 -10.95
N LEU A 31 -13.31 -2.90 -9.64
CA LEU A 31 -12.10 -2.64 -8.87
C LEU A 31 -11.44 -3.98 -8.55
N VAL A 32 -10.20 -4.16 -8.96
CA VAL A 32 -9.44 -5.38 -8.67
C VAL A 32 -8.41 -5.12 -7.58
N LEU A 33 -8.36 -6.02 -6.60
CA LEU A 33 -7.50 -5.94 -5.43
C LEU A 33 -6.60 -7.18 -5.37
N LEU A 34 -5.36 -7.02 -4.94
CA LEU A 34 -4.55 -8.16 -4.52
C LEU A 34 -5.02 -8.63 -3.13
N ASP A 35 -5.38 -9.91 -2.99
CA ASP A 35 -5.78 -10.48 -1.70
C ASP A 35 -4.58 -10.65 -0.78
N GLN A 36 -4.34 -9.64 0.06
CA GLN A 36 -3.25 -9.66 1.02
C GLN A 36 -3.42 -10.75 2.11
N THR A 37 -4.60 -11.35 2.26
CA THR A 37 -4.80 -12.46 3.20
C THR A 37 -4.14 -13.76 2.71
N ARG A 38 -3.84 -13.86 1.42
CA ARG A 38 -3.25 -15.06 0.81
C ARG A 38 -1.73 -14.99 0.65
N LEU A 39 -1.17 -13.79 0.73
CA LEU A 39 0.28 -13.58 0.76
C LEU A 39 0.91 -14.15 2.05
N PRO A 40 2.15 -14.70 1.98
CA PRO A 40 3.01 -14.79 0.81
C PRO A 40 2.84 -16.08 -0.01
N ALA A 41 1.87 -16.94 0.33
CA ALA A 41 1.74 -18.27 -0.25
C ALA A 41 1.28 -18.23 -1.71
N GLU A 42 0.39 -17.30 -2.05
CA GLU A 42 -0.15 -17.14 -3.39
C GLU A 42 -0.57 -15.69 -3.66
N GLU A 43 -0.48 -15.30 -4.93
CA GLU A 43 -0.96 -14.02 -5.44
C GLU A 43 -2.32 -14.24 -6.09
N VAL A 44 -3.38 -13.81 -5.42
CA VAL A 44 -4.77 -13.96 -5.88
C VAL A 44 -5.41 -12.58 -5.98
N GLU A 45 -6.11 -12.33 -7.08
CA GLU A 45 -6.89 -11.11 -7.28
C GLU A 45 -8.35 -11.31 -6.82
N LEU A 46 -8.91 -10.29 -6.16
CA LEU A 46 -10.34 -10.17 -5.86
C LEU A 46 -10.95 -9.11 -6.77
N VAL A 47 -12.09 -9.43 -7.37
CA VAL A 47 -12.84 -8.49 -8.22
C VAL A 47 -14.02 -7.96 -7.43
N CYS A 48 -14.01 -6.66 -7.14
CA CYS A 48 -15.12 -5.96 -6.51
C CYS A 48 -15.97 -5.29 -7.59
N THR A 49 -17.23 -5.69 -7.66
CA THR A 49 -18.22 -5.16 -8.61
C THR A 49 -19.06 -4.02 -8.03
N ASP A 50 -19.06 -3.86 -6.71
CA ASP A 50 -19.87 -2.91 -5.96
C ASP A 50 -19.24 -2.55 -4.60
N ALA A 51 -19.87 -1.61 -3.88
CA ALA A 51 -19.41 -1.18 -2.56
C ALA A 51 -19.49 -2.28 -1.49
N PRO A 52 -20.55 -3.10 -1.38
CA PRO A 52 -20.58 -4.23 -0.44
C PRO A 52 -19.40 -5.20 -0.58
N ALA A 53 -19.03 -5.58 -1.80
CA ALA A 53 -17.87 -6.44 -2.05
C ALA A 53 -16.56 -5.80 -1.57
N LEU A 54 -16.39 -4.49 -1.82
CA LEU A 54 -15.21 -3.76 -1.35
C LEU A 54 -15.19 -3.61 0.18
N VAL A 55 -16.34 -3.36 0.81
CA VAL A 55 -16.47 -3.30 2.28
C VAL A 55 -16.06 -4.64 2.89
N GLU A 56 -16.45 -5.77 2.29
CA GLU A 56 -16.03 -7.09 2.76
C GLU A 56 -14.51 -7.31 2.61
N ALA A 57 -13.92 -6.93 1.48
CA ALA A 57 -12.47 -6.98 1.29
C ALA A 57 -11.70 -6.13 2.32
N ILE A 58 -12.24 -4.98 2.71
CA ILE A 58 -11.68 -4.10 3.74
C ILE A 58 -11.79 -4.75 5.14
N ARG A 59 -12.93 -5.36 5.47
CA ARG A 59 -13.20 -5.99 6.78
C ARG A 59 -12.37 -7.24 7.00
N THR A 60 -12.21 -8.06 5.95
CA THR A 60 -11.39 -9.28 5.97
C THR A 60 -9.89 -9.00 5.91
N LEU A 61 -9.50 -7.73 5.73
CA LEU A 61 -8.10 -7.29 5.57
C LEU A 61 -7.43 -7.81 4.29
N ALA A 62 -8.22 -8.17 3.27
CA ALA A 62 -7.71 -8.43 1.92
C ALA A 62 -7.10 -7.16 1.32
N VAL A 63 -7.67 -6.00 1.64
CA VAL A 63 -7.06 -4.68 1.41
C VAL A 63 -6.87 -3.95 2.74
N ARG A 64 -5.66 -3.41 2.96
CA ARG A 64 -5.29 -2.72 4.19
C ARG A 64 -4.18 -1.70 3.95
N GLY A 65 -3.84 -0.94 4.99
CA GLY A 65 -2.91 0.18 4.90
C GLY A 65 -3.66 1.49 4.80
N ALA A 66 -3.31 2.47 5.63
CA ALA A 66 -4.04 3.73 5.67
C ALA A 66 -4.09 4.43 4.30
N PRO A 67 -2.97 4.58 3.55
CA PRO A 67 -3.01 5.19 2.23
C PRO A 67 -3.87 4.41 1.23
N LEU A 68 -3.63 3.10 1.11
CA LEU A 68 -4.39 2.23 0.20
C LEU A 68 -5.89 2.18 0.52
N LEU A 69 -6.28 2.25 1.79
CA LEU A 69 -7.69 2.34 2.18
C LEU A 69 -8.33 3.66 1.73
N GLY A 70 -7.59 4.77 1.73
CA GLY A 70 -8.08 6.02 1.14
C GLY A 70 -8.31 5.92 -0.36
N ILE A 71 -7.36 5.31 -1.07
CA ILE A 71 -7.46 5.04 -2.51
C ILE A 71 -8.66 4.13 -2.80
N ALA A 72 -8.81 3.04 -2.04
CA ALA A 72 -9.94 2.12 -2.13
C ALA A 72 -11.29 2.82 -1.88
N GLY A 73 -11.38 3.68 -0.86
CA GLY A 73 -12.59 4.46 -0.60
C GLY A 73 -13.00 5.36 -1.77
N ALA A 74 -12.03 6.04 -2.39
CA ALA A 74 -12.30 6.88 -3.54
C ALA A 74 -12.74 6.06 -4.77
N TYR A 75 -12.05 4.94 -5.06
CA TYR A 75 -12.45 4.05 -6.15
C TYR A 75 -13.78 3.37 -5.91
N GLY A 76 -14.13 3.02 -4.67
CA GLY A 76 -15.43 2.43 -4.34
C GLY A 76 -16.60 3.37 -4.63
N VAL A 77 -16.43 4.66 -4.35
CA VAL A 77 -17.43 5.69 -4.73
C VAL A 77 -17.49 5.89 -6.24
N ALA A 78 -16.33 5.92 -6.92
CA ALA A 78 -16.28 6.01 -8.38
C ALA A 78 -16.96 4.79 -9.05
N LEU A 79 -16.75 3.59 -8.49
CA LEU A 79 -17.38 2.34 -8.95
C LEU A 79 -18.90 2.40 -8.81
N ALA A 80 -19.39 2.87 -7.66
CA ALA A 80 -20.82 3.05 -7.43
C ALA A 80 -21.43 4.00 -8.47
N ALA A 81 -20.82 5.17 -8.67
CA ALA A 81 -21.28 6.15 -9.66
C ALA A 81 -21.29 5.58 -11.09
N ALA A 82 -20.19 4.94 -11.51
CA ALA A 82 -20.05 4.41 -12.87
C ALA A 82 -21.01 3.26 -13.18
N ARG A 83 -21.46 2.51 -12.17
CA ARG A 83 -22.45 1.44 -12.31
C ARG A 83 -23.88 1.89 -12.01
N GLY A 84 -24.10 3.18 -11.72
CA GLY A 84 -25.42 3.74 -11.45
C GLY A 84 -26.00 3.34 -10.09
N PHE A 85 -25.16 2.96 -9.12
CA PHE A 85 -25.57 2.73 -7.74
C PHE A 85 -25.66 4.04 -6.94
N ASP A 86 -26.32 3.99 -5.77
CA ASP A 86 -26.42 5.15 -4.88
C ASP A 86 -25.05 5.53 -4.30
N VAL A 87 -24.55 6.70 -4.69
CA VAL A 87 -23.25 7.23 -4.30
C VAL A 87 -23.20 7.63 -2.82
N ASP A 88 -24.31 8.12 -2.26
CA ASP A 88 -24.36 8.53 -0.86
C ASP A 88 -24.38 7.31 0.06
N GLU A 89 -25.13 6.27 -0.31
CA GLU A 89 -25.11 4.97 0.38
C GLU A 89 -23.72 4.31 0.30
N ALA A 90 -23.12 4.28 -0.90
CA ALA A 90 -21.78 3.73 -1.09
C ALA A 90 -20.72 4.48 -0.24
N ALA A 91 -20.74 5.81 -0.25
CA ALA A 91 -19.80 6.61 0.55
C ALA A 91 -19.97 6.38 2.06
N ALA A 92 -21.22 6.30 2.54
CA ALA A 92 -21.51 6.04 3.95
C ALA A 92 -21.10 4.62 4.39
N SER A 93 -21.37 3.61 3.57
CA SER A 93 -20.99 2.22 3.85
C SER A 93 -19.48 2.03 3.87
N LEU A 94 -18.75 2.63 2.92
CA LEU A 94 -17.29 2.61 2.89
C LEU A 94 -16.69 3.33 4.10
N ALA A 95 -17.17 4.53 4.42
CA ALA A 95 -16.68 5.30 5.57
C ALA A 95 -16.89 4.59 6.92
N SER A 96 -17.91 3.74 7.03
CA SER A 96 -18.22 2.98 8.25
C SER A 96 -17.63 1.57 8.28
N ALA A 97 -16.98 1.10 7.19
CA ALA A 97 -16.44 -0.25 7.10
C ALA A 97 -15.41 -0.54 8.20
N ARG A 98 -14.55 0.45 8.52
CA ARG A 98 -13.58 0.42 9.61
C ARG A 98 -13.47 1.82 10.23
N PRO A 99 -14.16 2.12 11.35
CA PRO A 99 -14.30 3.49 11.89
C PRO A 99 -12.99 4.22 12.22
N THR A 100 -11.91 3.49 12.47
CA THR A 100 -10.58 4.06 12.75
C THR A 100 -9.76 4.36 11.49
N ALA A 101 -10.21 3.92 10.31
CA ALA A 101 -9.54 4.16 9.03
C ALA A 101 -9.92 5.54 8.47
N VAL A 102 -9.38 6.61 9.07
CA VAL A 102 -9.69 8.01 8.67
C VAL A 102 -9.45 8.25 7.17
N ASN A 103 -8.40 7.65 6.60
CA ASN A 103 -8.09 7.75 5.18
C ASN A 103 -9.19 7.19 4.28
N LEU A 104 -9.85 6.10 4.68
CA LEU A 104 -10.97 5.50 3.94
C LEU A 104 -12.11 6.52 3.79
N SER A 105 -12.51 7.12 4.91
CA SER A 105 -13.54 8.16 4.94
C SER A 105 -13.11 9.43 4.21
N TYR A 106 -11.83 9.78 4.21
CA TYR A 106 -11.30 10.90 3.42
C TYR A 106 -11.43 10.63 1.92
N GLY A 107 -10.98 9.45 1.45
CA GLY A 107 -11.04 9.08 0.04
C GLY A 107 -12.47 9.00 -0.50
N ALA A 108 -13.35 8.32 0.24
CA ALA A 108 -14.78 8.23 -0.12
C ALA A 108 -15.42 9.63 -0.25
N ARG A 109 -15.22 10.51 0.74
CA ARG A 109 -15.76 11.88 0.71
C ARG A 109 -15.17 12.72 -0.41
N ARG A 110 -13.89 12.54 -0.76
CA ARG A 110 -13.24 13.26 -1.86
C ARG A 110 -13.89 12.93 -3.20
N ALA A 111 -14.09 11.64 -3.50
CA ALA A 111 -14.75 11.21 -4.72
C ALA A 111 -16.24 11.60 -4.75
N GLN A 112 -16.94 11.46 -3.62
CA GLN A 112 -18.34 11.88 -3.48
C GLN A 112 -18.50 13.39 -3.71
N ALA A 113 -17.61 14.22 -3.17
CA ALA A 113 -17.64 15.66 -3.38
C ALA A 113 -17.44 16.04 -4.86
N ALA A 114 -16.53 15.37 -5.57
CA ALA A 114 -16.32 15.57 -7.00
C ALA A 114 -17.58 15.19 -7.82
N HIS A 115 -18.20 14.05 -7.49
CA HIS A 115 -19.46 13.63 -8.09
C HIS A 115 -20.58 14.68 -7.90
N LEU A 116 -20.82 15.10 -6.65
CA LEU A 116 -21.86 16.06 -6.30
C LEU A 116 -21.63 17.44 -6.92
N ALA A 117 -20.38 17.86 -7.06
CA ALA A 117 -20.04 19.15 -7.68
C ALA A 117 -20.51 19.22 -9.14
N VAL A 118 -20.33 18.13 -9.91
CA VAL A 118 -20.79 18.07 -11.30
C VAL A 118 -22.31 18.12 -11.39
N LEU A 119 -23.02 17.35 -10.58
CA LEU A 119 -24.49 17.34 -10.57
C LEU A 119 -25.06 18.71 -10.19
N ARG A 120 -24.48 19.39 -9.18
CA ARG A 120 -24.88 20.75 -8.79
C ARG A 120 -24.60 21.79 -9.87
N GLY A 121 -23.57 21.55 -10.69
CA GLY A 121 -23.24 22.36 -11.86
C GLY A 121 -24.11 22.09 -13.09
N GLY A 122 -25.10 21.19 -13.00
CA GLY A 122 -25.99 20.83 -14.11
C GLY A 122 -25.42 19.77 -15.06
N GLY A 123 -24.33 19.09 -14.68
CA GLY A 123 -23.82 17.95 -15.43
C GLY A 123 -24.68 16.69 -15.25
N ASP A 124 -24.52 15.75 -16.17
CA ASP A 124 -25.23 14.47 -16.12
C ASP A 124 -24.53 13.42 -15.22
N GLN A 125 -25.18 12.27 -15.05
CA GLN A 125 -24.66 11.16 -14.23
C GLN A 125 -23.33 10.61 -14.74
N LYS A 126 -23.12 10.58 -16.07
CA LYS A 126 -21.88 10.08 -16.65
C LYS A 126 -20.73 11.04 -16.34
N GLN A 127 -20.95 12.34 -16.53
CA GLN A 127 -19.96 13.38 -16.19
C GLN A 127 -19.63 13.35 -14.69
N ALA A 128 -20.63 13.10 -13.83
CA ALA A 128 -20.43 12.99 -12.40
C ALA A 128 -19.61 11.74 -12.02
N ALA A 129 -19.88 10.59 -12.66
CA ALA A 129 -19.08 9.37 -12.50
C ALA A 129 -17.63 9.55 -12.99
N ASP A 130 -17.44 10.18 -14.15
CA ASP A 130 -16.13 10.50 -14.71
C ASP A 130 -15.33 11.40 -13.74
N ALA A 131 -15.98 12.37 -13.09
CA ALA A 131 -15.35 13.23 -12.08
C ALA A 131 -14.98 12.48 -10.78
N ALA A 132 -15.82 11.56 -10.31
CA ALA A 132 -15.51 10.72 -9.16
C ALA A 132 -14.28 9.83 -9.43
N LEU A 133 -14.23 9.22 -10.62
CA LEU A 133 -13.11 8.38 -11.05
C LEU A 133 -11.83 9.22 -11.22
N ALA A 134 -11.92 10.42 -11.80
CA ALA A 134 -10.80 11.33 -11.89
C ALA A 134 -10.26 11.72 -10.50
N ALA A 135 -11.14 11.97 -9.53
CA ALA A 135 -10.73 12.25 -8.15
C ALA A 135 -10.04 11.05 -7.47
N ALA A 136 -10.50 9.82 -7.73
CA ALA A 136 -9.89 8.60 -7.24
C ALA A 136 -8.49 8.36 -7.84
N ARG A 137 -8.36 8.54 -9.17
CA ARG A 137 -7.06 8.47 -9.87
C ARG A 137 -6.09 9.53 -9.39
N ALA A 138 -6.56 10.77 -9.20
CA ALA A 138 -5.74 11.85 -8.65
C ALA A 138 -5.25 11.53 -7.23
N LEU A 139 -6.11 10.99 -6.36
CA LEU A 139 -5.70 10.57 -5.02
C LEU A 139 -4.64 9.44 -5.06
N HIS A 140 -4.80 8.47 -5.95
CA HIS A 140 -3.84 7.39 -6.14
C HIS A 140 -2.47 7.97 -6.57
N GLU A 141 -2.44 8.82 -7.58
CA GLU A 141 -1.21 9.45 -8.09
C GLU A 141 -0.55 10.37 -7.04
N GLU A 142 -1.34 11.16 -6.32
CA GLU A 142 -0.83 12.02 -5.25
C GLU A 142 -0.13 11.22 -4.14
N ASP A 143 -0.68 10.05 -3.78
CA ASP A 143 -0.06 9.15 -2.80
C ASP A 143 1.23 8.53 -3.34
N ALA A 144 1.25 8.10 -4.61
CA ALA A 144 2.44 7.58 -5.27
C ALA A 144 3.58 8.61 -5.29
N GLN A 145 3.26 9.86 -5.64
CA GLN A 145 4.23 10.94 -5.64
C GLN A 145 4.68 11.32 -4.22
N ALA A 146 3.78 11.28 -3.24
CA ALA A 146 4.12 11.52 -1.84
C ALA A 146 5.07 10.44 -1.30
N SER A 147 4.83 9.17 -1.65
CA SER A 147 5.70 8.03 -1.37
C SER A 147 7.11 8.26 -1.94
N ALA A 148 7.24 8.62 -3.22
CA ALA A 148 8.53 8.88 -3.85
C ALA A 148 9.29 10.06 -3.20
N ARG A 149 8.60 11.15 -2.88
CA ARG A 149 9.19 12.29 -2.15
C ARG A 149 9.63 11.90 -0.74
N MET A 150 8.81 11.11 -0.03
CA MET A 150 9.14 10.62 1.31
C MET A 150 10.41 9.75 1.28
N ALA A 151 10.53 8.85 0.31
CA ALA A 151 11.72 8.04 0.11
C ALA A 151 12.98 8.90 -0.11
N THR A 152 12.84 9.95 -0.93
CA THR A 152 13.94 10.90 -1.23
C THR A 152 14.38 11.65 0.02
N HIS A 153 13.43 12.23 0.77
CA HIS A 153 13.73 12.96 2.00
C HIS A 153 14.25 12.05 3.12
N GLY A 154 13.70 10.85 3.25
CA GLY A 154 14.15 9.88 4.25
C GLY A 154 15.56 9.38 3.98
N LEU A 155 15.93 9.15 2.71
CA LEU A 155 17.30 8.76 2.37
C LEU A 155 18.30 9.90 2.68
N ALA A 156 17.95 11.14 2.34
CA ALA A 156 18.79 12.30 2.67
C ALA A 156 18.97 12.46 4.19
N LEU A 157 17.90 12.24 4.97
CA LEU A 157 17.98 12.28 6.44
C LEU A 157 18.85 11.15 7.00
N LEU A 158 18.77 9.94 6.43
CA LEU A 158 19.66 8.84 6.82
C LEU A 158 21.14 9.17 6.55
N ASP A 159 21.46 9.81 5.42
CA ASP A 159 22.82 10.22 5.11
C ASP A 159 23.34 11.29 6.09
N GLU A 160 22.48 12.22 6.50
CA GLU A 160 22.81 13.27 7.47
C GLU A 160 23.08 12.69 8.86
N LEU A 161 22.20 11.80 9.34
CA LEU A 161 22.26 11.26 10.69
C LEU A 161 23.29 10.12 10.84
N LEU A 162 23.49 9.33 9.78
CA LEU A 162 24.32 8.12 9.78
C LEU A 162 25.33 8.16 8.61
N PRO A 163 26.31 9.08 8.65
CA PRO A 163 27.25 9.24 7.55
C PRO A 163 28.09 7.96 7.35
N GLY A 164 28.34 7.63 6.08
CA GLY A 164 29.12 6.45 5.69
C GLY A 164 28.31 5.31 5.06
N GLY A 165 26.98 5.38 5.09
CA GLY A 165 26.10 4.37 4.50
C GLY A 165 26.17 3.02 5.23
N ASN A 166 25.86 1.93 4.53
CA ASN A 166 25.90 0.56 5.06
C ASN A 166 24.99 0.36 6.31
N HIS A 167 23.81 0.98 6.28
CA HIS A 167 22.85 1.04 7.38
C HIS A 167 22.23 -0.31 7.70
N ARG A 168 22.02 -0.58 8.99
CA ARG A 168 21.18 -1.66 9.52
C ARG A 168 19.89 -1.04 10.02
N ILE A 169 18.82 -1.23 9.27
CA ILE A 169 17.53 -0.59 9.53
C ILE A 169 16.59 -1.62 10.12
N LEU A 170 15.88 -1.28 11.19
CA LEU A 170 14.76 -2.07 11.70
C LEU A 170 13.43 -1.43 11.27
N THR A 171 12.47 -2.26 10.88
CA THR A 171 11.11 -1.82 10.58
C THR A 171 10.08 -2.74 11.24
N HIS A 172 8.86 -2.22 11.41
CA HIS A 172 7.76 -2.88 12.07
C HIS A 172 6.49 -2.77 11.22
N CYS A 173 5.63 -3.79 11.24
CA CYS A 173 4.44 -3.90 10.40
C CYS A 173 4.78 -3.97 8.90
N ASN A 174 3.90 -3.44 8.05
CA ASN A 174 4.05 -3.37 6.60
C ASN A 174 3.71 -1.97 6.09
N THR A 175 4.67 -1.40 5.37
CA THR A 175 4.68 0.00 4.91
C THR A 175 5.19 0.11 3.48
N GLY A 176 5.09 -0.97 2.69
CA GLY A 176 5.52 -1.04 1.29
C GLY A 176 4.44 -0.67 0.28
N ALA A 177 4.65 -1.11 -0.96
CA ALA A 177 3.73 -0.94 -2.08
C ALA A 177 2.38 -1.61 -1.83
N LEU A 178 2.34 -2.68 -1.03
CA LEU A 178 1.10 -3.35 -0.66
C LEU A 178 0.11 -2.49 0.13
N VAL A 179 0.52 -1.34 0.67
CA VAL A 179 -0.31 -0.49 1.52
C VAL A 179 -0.37 0.97 1.06
N SER A 180 0.15 1.27 -0.13
CA SER A 180 0.17 2.62 -0.71
C SER A 180 -0.12 2.63 -2.21
N GLY A 181 -0.29 3.81 -2.79
CA GLY A 181 -0.35 4.02 -4.23
C GLY A 181 1.02 4.05 -4.91
N GLY A 182 2.12 4.05 -4.13
CA GLY A 182 3.49 4.01 -4.62
C GLY A 182 4.29 2.86 -4.02
N GLU A 183 5.55 3.10 -3.66
CA GLU A 183 6.45 2.08 -3.11
C GLU A 183 6.39 1.95 -1.59
N GLY A 184 5.45 2.68 -0.96
CA GLY A 184 5.24 2.68 0.48
C GLY A 184 5.66 3.96 1.19
N THR A 185 5.86 3.87 2.51
CA THR A 185 6.31 4.96 3.38
C THR A 185 7.70 4.63 3.96
N ALA A 186 7.76 4.05 5.15
CA ALA A 186 9.02 3.64 5.78
C ALA A 186 9.78 2.59 4.94
N PHE A 187 9.06 1.64 4.34
CA PHE A 187 9.66 0.68 3.42
C PHE A 187 10.27 1.35 2.19
N ALA A 188 9.62 2.38 1.62
CA ALA A 188 10.14 3.10 0.46
C ALA A 188 11.49 3.77 0.75
N VAL A 189 11.68 4.29 1.98
CA VAL A 189 12.98 4.82 2.43
C VAL A 189 14.03 3.70 2.51
N ALA A 190 13.69 2.56 3.11
CA ALA A 190 14.60 1.40 3.18
C ALA A 190 14.94 0.84 1.78
N LEU A 191 13.97 0.83 0.87
CA LEU A 191 14.12 0.43 -0.53
C LEU A 191 15.02 1.42 -1.28
N ALA A 192 14.88 2.72 -1.05
CA ALA A 192 15.76 3.73 -1.62
C ALA A 192 17.21 3.56 -1.12
N ALA A 193 17.41 3.31 0.17
CA ALA A 193 18.73 2.99 0.73
C ALA A 193 19.31 1.71 0.12
N HIS A 194 18.50 0.69 -0.12
CA HIS A 194 18.92 -0.53 -0.81
C HIS A 194 19.37 -0.26 -2.25
N ARG A 195 18.55 0.46 -3.03
CA ARG A 195 18.86 0.82 -4.43
C ARG A 195 20.12 1.69 -4.54
N ALA A 196 20.39 2.52 -3.53
CA ALA A 196 21.62 3.30 -3.44
C ALA A 196 22.86 2.49 -3.01
N GLY A 197 22.72 1.18 -2.71
CA GLY A 197 23.81 0.34 -2.21
C GLY A 197 24.21 0.65 -0.76
N ARG A 198 23.35 1.34 0.00
CA ARG A 198 23.61 1.82 1.35
C ARG A 198 22.93 1.01 2.44
N LEU A 199 22.09 0.04 2.09
CA LEU A 199 21.45 -0.85 3.06
C LEU A 199 22.30 -2.11 3.26
N ARG A 200 22.80 -2.32 4.49
CA ARG A 200 23.48 -3.55 4.90
C ARG A 200 22.50 -4.66 5.24
N ARG A 201 21.45 -4.30 5.99
CA ARG A 201 20.45 -5.25 6.50
C ARG A 201 19.16 -4.52 6.81
N LEU A 202 18.04 -5.12 6.42
CA LEU A 202 16.71 -4.79 6.94
C LEU A 202 16.29 -5.83 7.99
N TRP A 203 16.16 -5.42 9.24
CA TRP A 203 15.52 -6.22 10.29
C TRP A 203 14.01 -5.99 10.21
N VAL A 204 13.25 -7.07 10.11
CA VAL A 204 11.79 -7.03 9.97
C VAL A 204 11.18 -7.75 11.17
N ASP A 205 10.48 -7.00 12.02
CA ASP A 205 9.69 -7.60 13.10
C ASP A 205 8.51 -8.40 12.54
N GLU A 206 8.18 -9.56 13.11
CA GLU A 206 7.09 -10.40 12.62
C GLU A 206 5.73 -9.68 12.64
N THR A 207 5.53 -8.79 13.62
CA THR A 207 4.33 -7.98 13.85
C THR A 207 3.10 -8.81 14.24
N ARG A 208 3.10 -9.38 15.45
CA ARG A 208 1.93 -10.09 16.00
C ARG A 208 0.73 -9.14 16.19
N PRO A 209 -0.51 -9.66 16.11
CA PRO A 209 -0.89 -11.05 15.87
C PRO A 209 -1.08 -11.41 14.38
N LEU A 210 -1.15 -10.41 13.49
CA LEU A 210 -1.52 -10.61 12.07
C LEU A 210 -0.33 -10.89 11.16
N LEU A 211 0.88 -10.81 11.70
CA LEU A 211 2.14 -11.17 11.06
C LEU A 211 2.44 -10.32 9.82
N GLN A 212 2.13 -9.01 9.85
CA GLN A 212 2.31 -8.15 8.69
C GLN A 212 3.76 -8.07 8.24
N GLY A 213 4.71 -7.98 9.17
CA GLY A 213 6.13 -7.95 8.79
C GLY A 213 6.60 -9.30 8.24
N ALA A 214 6.26 -10.40 8.92
CA ALA A 214 6.61 -11.74 8.46
C ALA A 214 6.00 -12.14 7.11
N ARG A 215 4.77 -11.68 6.84
CA ARG A 215 4.02 -12.10 5.65
C ARG A 215 4.14 -11.15 4.47
N LEU A 216 4.13 -9.84 4.71
CA LEU A 216 4.07 -8.83 3.66
C LEU A 216 5.41 -8.11 3.49
N THR A 217 5.99 -7.58 4.56
CA THR A 217 7.27 -6.85 4.45
C THR A 217 8.40 -7.76 4.02
N ALA A 218 8.49 -8.97 4.58
CA ALA A 218 9.44 -9.98 4.13
C ALA A 218 9.21 -10.38 2.66
N TYR A 219 7.96 -10.46 2.23
CA TYR A 219 7.59 -10.77 0.84
C TYR A 219 8.05 -9.67 -0.13
N GLU A 220 7.81 -8.40 0.20
CA GLU A 220 8.26 -7.26 -0.59
C GLU A 220 9.80 -7.15 -0.59
N ALA A 221 10.44 -7.29 0.57
CA ALA A 221 11.90 -7.28 0.69
C ALA A 221 12.56 -8.39 -0.14
N ALA A 222 12.00 -9.61 -0.10
CA ALA A 222 12.47 -10.73 -0.92
C ALA A 222 12.34 -10.44 -2.42
N ARG A 223 11.19 -9.91 -2.86
CA ARG A 223 10.95 -9.53 -4.26
C ARG A 223 11.90 -8.44 -4.74
N SER A 224 12.22 -7.47 -3.88
CA SER A 224 13.17 -6.40 -4.20
C SER A 224 14.64 -6.81 -4.09
N GLY A 225 14.95 -8.05 -3.68
CA GLY A 225 16.33 -8.51 -3.53
C GLY A 225 17.06 -7.87 -2.35
N MET A 226 16.33 -7.37 -1.35
CA MET A 226 16.90 -6.75 -0.16
C MET A 226 17.51 -7.80 0.76
N ALA A 227 18.66 -7.50 1.36
CA ALA A 227 19.21 -8.30 2.45
C ALA A 227 18.37 -8.06 3.72
N TYR A 228 17.39 -8.92 3.99
CA TYR A 228 16.53 -8.82 5.17
C TYR A 228 16.68 -10.01 6.12
N THR A 229 16.29 -9.82 7.39
CA THR A 229 16.11 -10.90 8.37
C THR A 229 14.81 -10.68 9.11
N LEU A 230 13.99 -11.73 9.20
CA LEU A 230 12.81 -11.77 10.03
C LEU A 230 13.18 -12.10 11.48
N LEU A 231 12.57 -11.41 12.43
CA LEU A 231 12.70 -11.67 13.86
C LEU A 231 11.33 -11.64 14.56
N THR A 232 11.22 -12.29 15.71
CA THR A 232 10.06 -12.14 16.58
C THR A 232 10.08 -10.76 17.23
N ASP A 233 8.90 -10.18 17.53
CA ASP A 233 8.79 -8.80 18.04
C ASP A 233 9.62 -8.58 19.33
N ASN A 234 9.73 -9.62 20.17
CA ASN A 234 10.47 -9.57 21.43
C ASN A 234 12.00 -9.66 21.27
N ALA A 235 12.52 -9.96 20.07
CA ALA A 235 13.96 -10.04 19.81
C ALA A 235 14.59 -8.68 19.48
N ALA A 236 13.78 -7.66 19.14
CA ALA A 236 14.26 -6.32 18.78
C ALA A 236 15.14 -5.70 19.88
N GLY A 237 14.77 -5.88 21.15
CA GLY A 237 15.56 -5.41 22.30
C GLY A 237 16.99 -5.97 22.34
N SER A 238 17.16 -7.25 21.96
CA SER A 238 18.48 -7.87 21.87
C SER A 238 19.32 -7.29 20.73
N LEU A 239 18.70 -6.96 19.59
CA LEU A 239 19.40 -6.31 18.47
C LEU A 239 19.86 -4.90 18.83
N PHE A 240 19.01 -4.13 19.52
CA PHE A 240 19.40 -2.81 20.03
C PHE A 240 20.58 -2.92 21.00
N SER A 241 20.52 -3.85 21.96
CA SER A 241 21.60 -4.04 22.94
C SER A 241 22.91 -4.52 22.30
N ALA A 242 22.85 -5.25 21.18
CA ALA A 242 24.01 -5.70 20.44
C ALA A 242 24.57 -4.62 19.49
N GLY A 243 23.92 -3.46 19.40
CA GLY A 243 24.31 -2.40 18.47
C GLY A 243 24.12 -2.81 16.99
N GLU A 244 23.15 -3.67 16.70
CA GLU A 244 22.85 -4.21 15.36
C GLU A 244 21.84 -3.38 14.57
N VAL A 245 21.32 -2.29 15.15
CA VAL A 245 20.36 -1.38 14.51
C VAL A 245 20.90 0.03 14.57
N ASP A 246 21.00 0.67 13.41
CA ASP A 246 21.46 2.06 13.27
C ASP A 246 20.27 3.04 13.21
N ALA A 247 19.15 2.60 12.62
CA ALA A 247 17.91 3.39 12.52
C ALA A 247 16.67 2.50 12.59
N VAL A 248 15.57 3.07 13.07
CA VAL A 248 14.24 2.46 13.07
C VAL A 248 13.32 3.29 12.17
N LEU A 249 12.67 2.64 11.19
CA LEU A 249 11.71 3.28 10.29
C LEU A 249 10.34 2.57 10.40
N ILE A 250 9.29 3.35 10.69
CA ILE A 250 7.91 2.88 10.87
C ILE A 250 6.90 3.76 10.13
#